data_AF-A0A956S0T6-F1
#
_entry.id   AF-A0A956S0T6-F1
#
_cell.length_a   1.000
_cell.length_b   1.000
_cell.length_c   1.000
_cell.angle_alpha   90.00
_cell.angle_beta   90.00
_cell.angle_gamma   90.00
#
_symmetry.space_group_name_H-M   'P 1'
#
loop_
_entity.id
_entity.type
_entity.pdbx_description
1 polymer ?
#
loop_
_entity_poly.entity_id
_entity_poly.type
_entity_poly.pdbx_seq_one_letter_code
_entity_poly.pdbx_strand_id
1 'polypeptide(L)'
;MTDDLFRRAREVFQASFEVSDEERPALLTELCAGDELLRAEVESLLAYDRDATVAFSVDGVDLSAPLDPAPWLGRRIGPWTIDGIVGRGGMGTVYSAHRTDGTFDQRVAIKTLGLGSLDDRGVERFTLERRFLARLEHPNIARILDGGTAEDGLPYL
;
A
#
# COMPACT_ATOMS: atom_id res chain seq x y z
N MET A 1 21.27 6.67 -20.00
CA MET A 1 20.55 5.69 -20.84
C MET A 1 19.66 4.74 -20.03
N THR A 2 19.98 4.46 -18.75
CA THR A 2 19.18 3.59 -17.86
C THR A 2 17.92 4.25 -17.28
N ASP A 3 17.91 5.57 -17.05
CA ASP A 3 16.75 6.28 -16.46
C ASP A 3 15.48 6.21 -17.32
N ASP A 4 15.62 6.25 -18.65
CA ASP A 4 14.46 6.23 -19.54
C ASP A 4 13.81 4.84 -19.61
N LEU A 5 14.64 3.78 -19.61
CA LEU A 5 14.19 2.40 -19.53
C LEU A 5 13.44 2.15 -18.22
N PHE A 6 14.02 2.58 -17.09
CA PHE A 6 13.40 2.41 -15.78
C PHE A 6 12.06 3.13 -15.66
N ARG A 7 11.98 4.36 -16.17
CA ARG A 7 10.73 5.14 -16.21
C ARG A 7 9.66 4.43 -17.04
N ARG A 8 9.99 3.99 -18.26
CA ARG A 8 9.06 3.25 -19.13
C ARG A 8 8.64 1.92 -18.51
N ALA A 9 9.58 1.17 -17.93
CA ALA A 9 9.29 -0.09 -17.26
C ALA A 9 8.30 0.10 -16.10
N ARG A 10 8.49 1.16 -15.30
CA ARG A 10 7.56 1.51 -14.22
C ARG A 10 6.16 1.85 -14.74
N GLU A 11 6.05 2.63 -15.81
CA GLU A 11 4.74 3.00 -16.41
C GLU A 11 3.98 1.74 -16.88
N VAL A 12 4.66 0.84 -17.59
CA VAL A 12 4.07 -0.42 -18.08
C VAL A 12 3.72 -1.37 -16.92
N PHE A 13 4.60 -1.48 -15.93
CA PHE A 13 4.34 -2.26 -14.72
C PHE A 13 3.08 -1.76 -14.00
N GLN A 14 2.91 -0.45 -13.82
CA GLN A 14 1.72 0.11 -13.17
C GLN A 14 0.43 -0.18 -13.97
N ALA A 15 0.45 0.00 -15.29
CA ALA A 15 -0.70 -0.29 -16.15
C ALA A 15 -1.10 -1.78 -16.10
N SER A 16 -0.15 -2.69 -15.84
CA SER A 16 -0.41 -4.12 -15.77
C SER A 16 -1.29 -4.58 -14.59
N PHE A 17 -1.51 -3.70 -13.60
CA PHE A 17 -2.43 -3.94 -12.48
C PHE A 17 -3.85 -3.43 -12.74
N GLU A 18 -4.06 -2.66 -13.82
CA GLU A 18 -5.40 -2.17 -14.20
C GLU A 18 -6.17 -3.20 -15.04
N VAL A 19 -5.51 -4.29 -15.45
CA VAL A 19 -6.07 -5.38 -16.25
C VAL A 19 -6.01 -6.71 -15.52
N SER A 20 -6.83 -7.67 -15.95
CA SER A 20 -6.80 -9.03 -15.40
C SER A 20 -5.51 -9.79 -15.76
N ASP A 21 -5.21 -10.86 -15.02
CA ASP A 21 -4.07 -11.75 -15.30
C ASP A 21 -4.12 -12.33 -16.73
N GLU A 22 -5.31 -12.56 -17.27
CA GLU A 22 -5.53 -13.10 -18.61
C GLU A 22 -5.25 -12.07 -19.72
N GLU A 23 -5.51 -10.78 -19.46
CA GLU A 23 -5.30 -9.68 -20.39
C GLU A 23 -3.87 -9.13 -20.35
N ARG A 24 -3.17 -9.33 -19.23
CA ARG A 24 -1.80 -8.81 -19.00
C ARG A 24 -0.80 -9.18 -20.11
N PRO A 25 -0.73 -10.43 -20.63
CA PRO A 25 0.23 -10.77 -21.69
C PRO A 25 0.02 -9.98 -22.99
N ALA A 26 -1.24 -9.68 -23.33
CA ALA A 26 -1.58 -8.88 -24.50
C ALA A 26 -1.18 -7.41 -24.30
N LEU A 27 -1.50 -6.84 -23.13
CA LEU A 27 -1.11 -5.48 -22.75
C LEU A 27 0.42 -5.29 -22.78
N LEU A 28 1.18 -6.24 -22.21
CA LEU A 28 2.65 -6.17 -22.23
C LEU A 28 3.20 -6.22 -23.65
N THR A 29 2.57 -6.99 -24.53
CA THR A 29 2.98 -7.08 -25.94
C THR A 29 2.75 -5.76 -26.67
N GLU A 30 1.62 -5.11 -26.41
CA GLU A 30 1.29 -3.79 -26.96
C GLU A 30 2.22 -2.69 -26.42
N LEU A 31 2.31 -2.55 -25.09
CA LEU A 31 3.02 -1.44 -24.45
C LEU A 31 4.54 -1.54 -24.54
N CYS A 32 5.09 -2.77 -24.60
CA CYS A 32 6.53 -2.93 -24.85
C CYS A 32 6.88 -2.72 -26.32
N ALA A 33 5.92 -2.83 -27.25
CA ALA A 33 6.10 -2.58 -28.68
C ALA A 33 7.34 -3.27 -29.32
N GLY A 34 7.67 -4.48 -28.86
CA GLY A 34 8.83 -5.25 -29.32
C GLY A 34 10.18 -4.91 -28.65
N ASP A 35 10.20 -4.00 -27.68
CA ASP A 35 11.38 -3.69 -26.86
C ASP A 35 11.61 -4.81 -25.83
N GLU A 36 12.52 -5.74 -26.15
CA GLU A 36 12.82 -6.92 -25.33
C GLU A 36 13.43 -6.56 -23.97
N LEU A 37 14.23 -5.49 -23.91
CA LEU A 37 14.84 -5.03 -22.65
C LEU A 37 13.78 -4.44 -21.71
N LEU A 38 12.88 -3.63 -22.25
CA LEU A 38 11.73 -3.11 -21.49
C LEU A 38 10.85 -4.25 -21.00
N ARG A 39 10.54 -5.22 -21.86
CA ARG A 39 9.71 -6.37 -21.50
C ARG A 39 10.36 -7.20 -20.39
N ALA A 40 11.63 -7.52 -20.51
CA ALA A 40 12.36 -8.29 -19.50
C ALA A 40 12.40 -7.56 -18.14
N GLU A 41 12.57 -6.23 -18.14
CA GLU A 41 12.55 -5.44 -16.90
C GLU A 41 11.16 -5.43 -16.25
N VAL A 42 10.09 -5.26 -17.03
CA VAL A 42 8.72 -5.32 -16.51
C VAL A 42 8.37 -6.71 -15.98
N GLU A 43 8.77 -7.77 -16.70
CA GLU A 43 8.58 -9.15 -16.27
C GLU A 43 9.37 -9.47 -14.99
N SER A 44 10.58 -8.92 -14.84
CA SER A 44 11.38 -8.98 -13.61
C SER A 44 10.66 -8.31 -12.43
N LEU A 45 10.12 -7.10 -12.63
CA LEU A 45 9.33 -6.40 -11.62
C LEU A 45 8.07 -7.19 -11.23
N LEU A 46 7.35 -7.77 -12.20
CA LEU A 46 6.18 -8.62 -11.98
C LEU A 46 6.50 -9.94 -11.28
N ALA A 47 7.68 -10.52 -11.51
CA ALA A 47 8.15 -11.69 -10.79
C ALA A 47 8.45 -11.32 -9.33
N TYR A 48 9.12 -10.20 -9.09
CA TYR A 48 9.41 -9.72 -7.74
C TYR A 48 8.15 -9.37 -6.94
N ASP A 49 7.14 -8.78 -7.59
CA ASP A 49 5.86 -8.49 -6.96
C ASP A 49 5.10 -9.77 -6.60
N ARG A 50 5.10 -10.78 -7.48
CA ARG A 50 4.55 -12.11 -7.16
C ARG A 50 5.28 -12.78 -6.01
N ASP A 51 6.61 -12.76 -6.00
CA ASP A 51 7.39 -13.36 -4.91
C ASP A 51 7.22 -12.60 -3.59
N ALA A 52 7.09 -11.27 -3.64
CA ALA A 52 6.72 -10.48 -2.48
C ALA A 52 5.31 -10.86 -2.01
N THR A 53 4.34 -10.99 -2.91
CA THR A 53 2.95 -11.42 -2.63
C THR A 53 2.88 -12.83 -2.05
N VAL A 54 3.68 -13.78 -2.57
CA VAL A 54 3.80 -15.15 -2.05
C VAL A 54 4.50 -15.16 -0.70
N ALA A 55 5.45 -14.26 -0.44
CA ALA A 55 6.01 -14.06 0.89
C ALA A 55 4.99 -13.50 1.90
N PHE A 56 3.88 -12.91 1.42
CA PHE A 56 2.72 -12.56 2.24
C PHE A 56 1.71 -13.71 2.37
N SER A 57 1.66 -14.67 1.44
CA SER A 57 0.81 -15.86 1.55
C SER A 57 1.27 -16.82 2.66
N VAL A 58 0.59 -16.79 3.81
CA VAL A 58 0.76 -17.79 4.88
C VAL A 58 -0.27 -18.92 4.68
N ASP A 59 0.18 -20.17 4.63
CA ASP A 59 -0.64 -21.39 4.56
C ASP A 59 -1.74 -21.43 3.47
N GLY A 60 -1.42 -20.98 2.25
CA GLY A 60 -2.29 -21.15 1.08
C GLY A 60 -3.55 -20.27 1.09
N VAL A 61 -3.59 -19.25 1.96
CA VAL A 61 -4.66 -18.25 1.97
C VAL A 61 -4.32 -17.15 0.96
N ASP A 62 -5.19 -16.98 -0.03
CA ASP A 62 -5.09 -15.91 -1.02
C ASP A 62 -5.50 -14.57 -0.40
N LEU A 63 -4.51 -13.73 -0.11
CA LEU A 63 -4.69 -12.39 0.48
C LEU A 63 -5.14 -11.35 -0.55
N SER A 64 -5.29 -11.72 -1.83
CA SER A 64 -5.90 -10.89 -2.86
C SER A 64 -7.44 -10.90 -2.78
N ALA A 65 -8.02 -11.89 -2.08
CA ALA A 65 -9.44 -11.92 -1.80
C ALA A 65 -9.84 -10.71 -0.92
N PRO A 66 -10.95 -10.02 -1.23
CA PRO A 66 -11.39 -8.87 -0.47
C PRO A 66 -11.84 -9.32 0.93
N LEU A 67 -10.93 -9.25 1.89
CA LEU A 67 -11.23 -9.32 3.31
C LEU A 67 -12.07 -8.07 3.65
N ASP A 68 -13.29 -8.32 4.16
CA ASP A 68 -14.33 -7.43 4.68
C ASP A 68 -14.24 -5.91 4.34
N PRO A 69 -15.28 -5.29 3.77
CA PRO A 69 -15.19 -3.94 3.23
C PRO A 69 -15.05 -2.93 4.37
N ALA A 70 -13.82 -2.50 4.63
CA ALA A 70 -13.53 -1.33 5.46
C ALA A 70 -13.89 -1.48 6.95
N PRO A 71 -13.19 -2.37 7.70
CA PRO A 71 -13.49 -2.66 9.11
C PRO A 71 -13.39 -1.44 10.06
N TRP A 72 -12.88 -0.31 9.56
CA TRP A 72 -12.58 0.88 10.35
C TRP A 72 -13.51 2.06 10.07
N LEU A 73 -14.45 1.96 9.13
CA LEU A 73 -15.40 3.06 8.87
C LEU A 73 -16.24 3.39 10.11
N GLY A 74 -16.35 4.69 10.43
CA GLY A 74 -17.05 5.17 11.61
C GLY A 74 -16.34 4.87 12.94
N ARG A 75 -15.21 4.15 12.91
CA ARG A 75 -14.44 3.85 14.11
C ARG A 75 -13.79 5.11 14.65
N ARG A 76 -13.73 5.20 15.98
CA ARG A 76 -13.00 6.25 16.69
C ARG A 76 -11.66 5.72 17.20
N ILE A 77 -10.60 6.50 16.99
CA ILE A 77 -9.24 6.21 17.43
C ILE A 77 -8.70 7.47 18.09
N GLY A 78 -8.71 7.48 19.43
CA GLY A 78 -8.40 8.69 20.20
C GLY A 78 -9.31 9.87 19.78
N PRO A 79 -8.75 10.99 19.29
CA PRO A 79 -9.52 12.15 18.86
C PRO A 79 -10.04 12.05 17.41
N TRP A 80 -9.76 10.95 16.69
CA TRP A 80 -10.06 10.82 15.26
C TRP A 80 -11.28 9.92 15.01
N THR A 81 -12.13 10.30 14.08
CA THR A 81 -13.22 9.47 13.55
C THR A 81 -13.01 9.22 12.07
N ILE A 82 -13.11 7.95 11.66
CA ILE A 82 -12.83 7.52 10.29
C ILE A 82 -14.04 7.73 9.38
N ASP A 83 -13.81 8.41 8.27
CA ASP A 83 -14.84 8.87 7.33
C ASP A 83 -14.96 7.99 6.09
N GLY A 84 -13.85 7.45 5.60
CA GLY A 84 -13.80 6.80 4.30
C GLY A 84 -12.48 6.11 4.01
N ILE A 85 -12.45 5.31 2.95
CA ILE A 85 -11.21 4.77 2.39
C ILE A 85 -10.67 5.75 1.37
N VAL A 86 -9.38 6.06 1.47
CA VAL A 86 -8.61 6.83 0.49
C VAL A 86 -7.92 5.90 -0.51
N GLY A 87 -7.42 4.75 -0.06
CA GLY A 87 -6.79 3.77 -0.94
C GLY A 87 -6.45 2.45 -0.25
N ARG A 88 -6.19 1.42 -1.05
CA ARG A 88 -5.79 0.07 -0.62
C ARG A 88 -4.58 -0.39 -1.43
N GLY A 89 -3.68 -1.14 -0.81
CA GLY A 89 -2.55 -1.78 -1.47
C GLY A 89 -1.96 -2.89 -0.59
N GLY A 90 -0.87 -3.53 -1.06
CA GLY A 90 -0.27 -4.68 -0.36
C GLY A 90 0.18 -4.39 1.08
N MET A 91 0.53 -3.13 1.40
CA MET A 91 0.92 -2.72 2.76
C MET A 91 -0.26 -2.38 3.68
N GLY A 92 -1.49 -2.42 3.18
CA GLY A 92 -2.71 -2.19 3.95
C GLY A 92 -3.64 -1.13 3.38
N THR A 93 -4.42 -0.49 4.25
CA THR A 93 -5.49 0.44 3.86
C THR A 93 -5.24 1.82 4.43
N VAL A 94 -5.46 2.86 3.62
CA VAL A 94 -5.42 4.26 4.04
C VAL A 94 -6.84 4.78 4.12
N TYR A 95 -7.19 5.35 5.28
CA TYR A 95 -8.48 5.94 5.56
C TYR A 95 -8.38 7.46 5.70
N SER A 96 -9.43 8.18 5.33
CA SER A 96 -9.61 9.58 5.73
C SER A 96 -10.28 9.62 7.09
N ALA A 97 -9.86 10.57 7.93
CA ALA A 97 -10.47 10.79 9.23
C ALA A 97 -10.46 12.28 9.59
N HIS A 98 -11.37 12.68 10.46
CA HIS A 98 -11.44 14.02 11.03
C HIS A 98 -11.35 14.00 12.55
N ARG A 99 -10.91 15.12 13.12
CA ARG A 99 -10.84 15.31 14.56
C ARG A 99 -12.23 15.61 15.14
N THR A 100 -12.60 14.93 16.23
CA THR A 100 -13.92 15.06 16.88
C THR A 100 -13.89 15.59 18.31
N ASP A 101 -12.72 16.03 18.81
CA ASP A 101 -12.60 16.58 20.18
C ASP A 101 -13.07 18.04 20.32
N GLY A 102 -13.54 18.66 19.23
CA GLY A 102 -14.10 20.01 19.22
C GLY A 102 -13.08 21.13 19.34
N THR A 103 -11.78 20.81 19.40
CA THR A 103 -10.73 21.80 19.63
C THR A 103 -10.22 22.42 18.33
N PHE A 104 -10.06 21.60 17.28
CA PHE A 104 -9.52 22.02 15.99
C PHE A 104 -10.20 21.24 14.85
N ASP A 105 -10.46 21.90 13.73
CA ASP A 105 -10.82 21.23 12.47
C ASP A 105 -9.55 20.73 11.79
N GLN A 106 -9.36 19.42 11.81
CA GLN A 106 -8.19 18.77 11.23
C GLN A 106 -8.61 17.46 10.57
N ARG A 107 -8.16 17.26 9.33
CA ARG A 107 -8.29 16.02 8.58
C ARG A 107 -6.95 15.33 8.45
N VAL A 108 -6.96 14.01 8.54
CA VAL A 108 -5.77 13.16 8.49
C VAL A 108 -6.01 11.95 7.61
N ALA A 109 -4.90 11.36 7.15
CA ALA A 109 -4.88 10.03 6.58
C ALA A 109 -4.38 9.05 7.66
N ILE A 110 -5.09 7.94 7.87
CA ILE A 110 -4.69 6.89 8.81
C ILE A 110 -4.37 5.64 8.00
N LYS A 111 -3.13 5.16 8.06
CA LYS A 111 -2.70 3.92 7.40
C LYS A 111 -2.78 2.79 8.42
N THR A 112 -3.46 1.71 8.06
CA THR A 112 -3.50 0.46 8.82
C THR A 112 -2.72 -0.60 8.10
N LEU A 113 -2.15 -1.53 8.85
CA LEU A 113 -1.57 -2.73 8.28
C LEU A 113 -2.67 -3.62 7.70
N GLY A 114 -2.42 -4.23 6.54
CA GLY A 114 -3.31 -5.26 6.00
C GLY A 114 -3.19 -6.56 6.81
N LEU A 115 -4.28 -7.34 6.88
CA LEU A 115 -4.29 -8.66 7.53
C LEU A 115 -3.18 -9.59 6.96
N GLY A 116 -2.91 -9.48 5.66
CA GLY A 116 -1.85 -10.22 4.97
C GLY A 116 -0.42 -9.81 5.31
N SER A 117 -0.23 -8.73 6.07
CA SER A 117 1.07 -8.28 6.57
C SER A 117 1.14 -8.31 8.09
N LEU A 118 0.18 -8.94 8.79
CA LEU A 118 0.19 -9.07 10.27
C LEU A 118 1.19 -10.11 10.79
N ASP A 119 2.04 -10.67 9.92
CA ASP A 119 3.17 -11.48 10.37
C ASP A 119 4.21 -10.61 11.09
N ASP A 120 5.11 -11.26 11.83
CA ASP A 120 6.14 -10.57 12.62
C ASP A 120 6.98 -9.61 11.74
N ARG A 121 7.20 -9.98 10.47
CA ARG A 121 7.98 -9.18 9.51
C ARG A 121 7.22 -7.94 9.05
N GLY A 122 5.93 -8.03 8.76
CA GLY A 122 5.13 -6.88 8.35
C GLY A 122 4.90 -5.91 9.51
N VAL A 123 4.71 -6.41 10.72
CA VAL A 123 4.65 -5.59 11.95
C VAL A 123 5.98 -4.88 12.20
N GLU A 124 7.12 -5.58 12.05
CA GLU A 124 8.45 -4.98 12.19
C GLU A 124 8.68 -3.88 11.14
N ARG A 125 8.36 -4.14 9.86
CA ARG A 125 8.46 -3.16 8.77
C ARG A 125 7.62 -1.92 9.03
N PHE A 126 6.38 -2.08 9.49
CA PHE A 126 5.50 -0.96 9.80
C PHE A 126 6.00 -0.14 11.00
N THR A 127 6.55 -0.83 12.00
CA THR A 127 7.18 -0.19 13.16
C THR A 127 8.41 0.63 12.74
N LEU A 128 9.23 0.08 11.83
CA LEU A 128 10.38 0.79 11.24
C LEU A 128 9.91 2.00 10.41
N GLU A 129 8.92 1.83 9.54
CA GLU A 129 8.34 2.91 8.72
C GLU A 129 7.90 4.07 9.63
N ARG A 130 7.09 3.78 10.65
CA ARG A 130 6.65 4.78 11.63
C ARG A 130 7.84 5.48 12.29
N ARG A 131 8.86 4.73 12.73
CA ARG A 131 10.03 5.29 13.42
C ARG A 131 10.84 6.23 12.52
N PHE A 132 11.01 5.88 11.24
CA PHE A 132 11.75 6.71 10.29
C PHE A 132 10.94 7.94 9.89
N LEU A 133 9.67 7.77 9.52
CA LEU A 133 8.80 8.87 9.10
C LEU A 133 8.56 9.87 10.24
N ALA A 134 8.49 9.43 11.50
CA ALA A 134 8.36 10.31 12.66
C ALA A 134 9.55 11.27 12.85
N ARG A 135 10.69 11.01 12.20
CA ARG A 135 11.89 11.86 12.25
C ARG A 135 12.03 12.76 11.02
N LEU A 136 11.20 12.58 9.99
CA LEU A 136 11.26 13.38 8.77
C LEU A 136 10.36 14.60 8.91
N GLU A 137 10.98 15.77 8.83
CA GLU A 137 10.26 17.05 8.75
C GLU A 137 10.77 17.81 7.54
N HIS A 138 9.96 17.84 6.48
CA HIS A 138 10.29 18.51 5.23
C HIS A 138 8.99 18.91 4.51
N PRO A 139 8.91 20.10 3.88
CA PRO A 139 7.69 20.57 3.22
C PRO A 139 7.15 19.64 2.11
N ASN A 140 8.04 18.84 1.51
CA ASN A 140 7.68 17.89 0.44
C ASN A 140 7.54 16.43 0.92
N ILE A 141 7.49 16.18 2.23
CA ILE A 141 7.31 14.84 2.81
C ILE A 141 6.13 14.89 3.76
N ALA A 142 5.21 13.93 3.65
CA ALA A 142 4.07 13.82 4.56
C ALA A 142 4.58 13.61 6.00
N ARG A 143 4.09 14.44 6.92
CA ARG A 143 4.46 14.39 8.33
C ARG A 143 3.60 13.36 9.06
N ILE A 144 4.24 12.52 9.87
CA ILE A 144 3.55 11.67 10.85
C ILE A 144 3.08 12.55 12.01
N LEU A 145 1.77 12.50 12.28
CA LEU A 145 1.17 13.22 13.39
C LEU A 145 1.07 12.36 14.65
N ASP A 146 0.75 11.08 14.49
CA ASP A 146 0.59 10.13 15.58
C ASP A 146 0.76 8.69 15.05
N GLY A 147 0.66 7.70 15.93
CA GLY A 147 0.48 6.31 15.57
C GLY A 147 0.32 5.45 16.81
N GLY A 148 -0.10 4.21 16.64
CA GLY A 148 -0.32 3.34 17.77
C GLY A 148 -0.84 1.98 17.38
N THR A 149 -1.50 1.38 18.35
CA THR A 149 -2.22 0.12 18.19
C THR A 149 -3.66 0.39 18.59
N ALA A 150 -4.61 0.01 17.75
CA ALA A 150 -6.03 0.09 18.07
C ALA A 150 -6.39 -0.95 19.15
N GLU A 151 -7.60 -0.86 19.70
CA GLU A 151 -8.07 -1.74 20.78
C GLU A 151 -8.07 -3.23 20.41
N ASP A 152 -8.19 -3.54 19.12
CA ASP A 152 -8.15 -4.89 18.57
C ASP A 152 -6.73 -5.37 18.21
N GLY A 153 -5.70 -4.63 18.59
CA GLY A 153 -4.31 -5.02 18.36
C GLY A 153 -3.76 -4.63 16.99
N LEU A 154 -4.56 -4.01 16.13
CA LEU A 154 -4.14 -3.61 14.79
C LEU A 154 -3.31 -2.31 14.83
N PRO A 155 -2.09 -2.30 14.26
CA PRO A 155 -1.25 -1.10 14.26
C PRO A 155 -1.72 -0.08 13.22
N TYR A 156 -1.58 1.20 13.57
CA TYR A 156 -1.88 2.34 12.71
C TYR A 156 -0.82 3.45 12.85
N LEU A 157 -0.74 4.29 11.81
CA LEU A 157 0.04 5.53 11.77
C LEU A 157 -0.68 6.58 10.93
#